data_AF-A0A5G2QXU4-F1
#
_entry.id   AF-A0A5G2QXU4-F1
#
_cell.length_a   1.000
_cell.length_b   1.000
_cell.length_c   1.000
_cell.angle_alpha   90.00
_cell.angle_beta   90.00
_cell.angle_gamma   90.00
#
_symmetry.space_group_name_H-M   'P 1'
#
loop_
_entity.id
_entity.type
_entity.pdbx_description
1 polymer ?
#
loop_
_entity_poly.entity_id
_entity_poly.type
_entity_poly.pdbx_seq_one_letter_code
_entity_poly.pdbx_strand_id
1 'polypeptide(L)'
;MKAVESEVHDAHFTVDKQNISLWPREPPPKTGPYLVLGRCLTVRAAVVLLTLVLVSSALNALGPSPRPADPWFMGTMSDVKTSAQLLQGRVDNISTLSSEIKRNSGGVEAAGVQVRMVNASLDHVRSQIQRLEISVKEADARLQKLTSSWEEVDKLNAQIPELKRDLDKASALNAKVWDLQSGLGNISKMLKQQNDILQMMSQGWKYFRGNVYYFSVMKKTWYSAQQFCVSRESHLTSVTSESEQEFLYKMTDGLIYWIGLTKAGSEWDWHWVDDTPFDKLQSARFWIPGEPNNSENNEHCANIKRSSLRSWNDAPCDIELLFICKRPYVPSEP
;
A
#
# COMPACT_ATOMS: atom_id res chain seq x y z
N MET A 1 -40.36 23.88 -26.89
CA MET A 1 -40.89 24.48 -25.64
C MET A 1 -39.68 24.55 -24.69
N LYS A 2 -39.18 25.69 -24.16
CA LYS A 2 -39.82 26.85 -23.49
C LYS A 2 -40.76 26.40 -22.35
N ALA A 3 -40.62 26.80 -21.08
CA ALA A 3 -39.60 27.57 -20.33
C ALA A 3 -39.67 27.08 -18.83
N VAL A 4 -39.18 27.69 -17.73
CA VAL A 4 -38.56 28.99 -17.35
C VAL A 4 -37.81 28.69 -16.01
N GLU A 5 -36.55 29.06 -15.74
CA GLU A 5 -35.97 30.39 -15.40
C GLU A 5 -36.04 30.79 -13.90
N SER A 6 -34.90 30.71 -13.21
CA SER A 6 -34.41 31.61 -12.13
C SER A 6 -32.94 31.22 -11.81
N GLU A 7 -31.96 32.09 -12.06
CA GLU A 7 -31.41 33.11 -11.15
C GLU A 7 -30.72 32.56 -9.89
N VAL A 8 -29.38 32.61 -9.89
CA VAL A 8 -28.52 32.39 -8.72
C VAL A 8 -28.26 33.75 -8.06
N HIS A 9 -28.40 33.85 -6.73
CA HIS A 9 -28.15 35.10 -6.01
C HIS A 9 -26.67 35.33 -5.72
N ASP A 10 -26.16 36.51 -6.08
CA ASP A 10 -24.91 37.04 -5.55
C ASP A 10 -25.02 37.34 -4.05
N ALA A 11 -23.95 37.04 -3.30
CA ALA A 11 -23.84 37.32 -1.87
C ALA A 11 -22.57 38.11 -1.56
N HIS A 12 -22.57 39.40 -1.91
CA HIS A 12 -21.52 40.34 -1.52
C HIS A 12 -21.49 40.52 0.00
N PHE A 13 -20.38 40.15 0.65
CA PHE A 13 -20.10 40.47 2.06
C PHE A 13 -18.95 41.47 2.19
N THR A 14 -19.29 42.75 2.02
CA THR A 14 -18.48 43.88 2.49
C THR A 14 -19.08 44.41 3.79
N VAL A 15 -18.29 44.43 4.88
CA VAL A 15 -18.69 45.09 6.13
C VAL A 15 -17.77 46.27 6.37
N ASP A 16 -18.26 47.49 6.13
CA ASP A 16 -17.57 48.71 6.52
C ASP A 16 -18.47 49.61 7.39
N LYS A 17 -17.96 49.96 8.57
CA LYS A 17 -18.38 51.01 9.54
C LYS A 17 -19.87 51.35 9.68
N GLN A 18 -20.40 51.21 10.90
CA GLN A 18 -20.92 52.29 11.80
C GLN A 18 -21.72 51.70 12.98
N ASN A 19 -21.95 52.34 14.15
CA ASN A 19 -21.25 53.38 14.95
C ASN A 19 -22.04 53.59 16.29
N ILE A 20 -21.50 54.35 17.27
CA ILE A 20 -22.23 54.93 18.45
C ILE A 20 -22.65 53.86 19.50
N SER A 21 -22.75 54.06 20.83
CA SER A 21 -22.99 55.24 21.69
C SER A 21 -22.21 55.17 23.03
N LEU A 22 -21.56 56.25 23.51
CA LEU A 22 -22.02 57.26 24.50
C LEU A 22 -21.68 56.97 25.99
N TRP A 23 -21.40 58.06 26.72
CA TRP A 23 -20.80 58.11 28.07
C TRP A 23 -21.83 58.20 29.23
N PRO A 24 -21.39 57.89 30.46
CA PRO A 24 -21.78 58.66 31.66
C PRO A 24 -20.70 59.66 32.13
N ARG A 25 -21.12 60.63 32.96
CA ARG A 25 -20.29 61.73 33.50
C ARG A 25 -19.57 61.38 34.81
N GLU A 26 -18.55 62.16 35.16
CA GLU A 26 -18.05 62.31 36.55
C GLU A 26 -19.15 62.78 37.52
N PRO A 27 -18.99 62.51 38.83
CA PRO A 27 -18.78 63.63 39.77
C PRO A 27 -17.66 63.42 40.82
N PRO A 28 -17.20 64.51 41.50
CA PRO A 28 -16.16 64.52 42.55
C PRO A 28 -16.80 64.37 43.97
N PRO A 29 -16.23 64.79 45.15
CA PRO A 29 -14.90 65.36 45.48
C PRO A 29 -14.24 64.80 46.78
N LYS A 30 -13.07 65.36 47.16
CA LYS A 30 -12.68 65.82 48.54
C LYS A 30 -11.20 66.28 48.56
N THR A 31 -10.86 67.58 48.49
CA THR A 31 -10.86 68.62 49.57
C THR A 31 -9.77 68.52 50.65
N GLY A 32 -8.48 68.60 50.25
CA GLY A 32 -7.35 69.11 51.07
C GLY A 32 -7.05 68.43 52.41
N PRO A 33 -6.30 69.08 53.32
CA PRO A 33 -5.24 70.06 53.06
C PRO A 33 -3.93 69.74 53.82
N TYR A 34 -2.78 69.83 53.12
CA TYR A 34 -1.46 69.93 53.79
C TYR A 34 -0.84 71.28 53.45
N LEU A 35 -1.05 72.29 54.29
CA LEU A 35 -0.17 72.56 55.43
C LEU A 35 1.29 72.74 55.01
N VAL A 36 1.57 73.84 54.29
CA VAL A 36 2.83 74.57 54.47
C VAL A 36 2.79 75.16 55.88
N LEU A 37 3.04 74.30 56.88
CA LEU A 37 2.93 74.60 58.30
C LEU A 37 4.02 75.59 58.71
N GLY A 38 3.70 76.87 58.59
CA GLY A 38 4.45 77.97 59.15
C GLY A 38 5.86 78.16 58.58
N ARG A 39 6.03 79.27 57.85
CA ARG A 39 7.14 80.19 58.18
C ARG A 39 6.87 80.74 59.59
N CYS A 40 7.13 79.88 60.58
CA CYS A 40 6.52 79.93 61.90
C CYS A 40 7.30 80.87 62.81
N LEU A 41 6.75 82.07 63.06
CA LEU A 41 7.17 83.02 64.10
C LEU A 41 8.64 83.48 64.12
N THR A 42 9.54 82.97 63.28
CA THR A 42 10.98 83.26 63.33
C THR A 42 11.31 84.74 63.23
N VAL A 43 10.57 85.51 62.43
CA VAL A 43 10.73 86.97 62.37
C VAL A 43 10.30 87.63 63.69
N ARG A 44 9.20 87.20 64.33
CA ARG A 44 8.80 87.72 65.64
C ARG A 44 9.76 87.31 66.76
N ALA A 45 10.24 86.06 66.76
CA ALA A 45 11.23 85.58 67.72
C ALA A 45 12.59 86.28 67.56
N ALA A 46 13.06 86.46 66.32
CA ALA A 46 14.28 87.21 66.03
C ALA A 46 14.14 88.69 66.39
N VAL A 47 13.00 89.32 66.10
CA VAL A 47 12.72 90.71 66.54
C VAL A 47 12.70 90.82 68.06
N VAL A 48 12.09 89.87 68.79
CA VAL A 48 12.08 89.88 70.27
C VAL A 48 13.48 89.63 70.85
N LEU A 49 14.29 88.75 70.26
CA LEU A 49 15.69 88.55 70.66
C LEU A 49 16.55 89.79 70.36
N LEU A 50 16.36 90.43 69.20
CA LEU A 50 17.04 91.67 68.85
C LEU A 50 16.62 92.85 69.74
N THR A 51 15.33 93.00 70.09
CA THR A 51 14.90 94.05 71.01
C THR A 51 15.40 93.79 72.44
N LEU A 52 15.44 92.53 72.91
CA LEU A 52 16.04 92.20 74.20
C LEU A 52 17.54 92.52 74.24
N VAL A 53 18.30 92.19 73.18
CA VAL A 53 19.74 92.54 73.08
C VAL A 53 19.95 94.06 73.01
N LEU A 54 19.10 94.80 72.28
CA LEU A 54 19.16 96.26 72.21
C LEU A 54 18.79 96.93 73.55
N VAL A 55 17.78 96.43 74.27
CA VAL A 55 17.41 96.94 75.61
C VAL A 55 18.52 96.68 76.62
N SER A 56 19.15 95.50 76.60
CA SER A 56 20.34 95.19 77.40
C SER A 56 21.55 96.08 77.06
N SER A 57 21.62 96.61 75.83
CA SER A 57 22.67 97.54 75.42
C SER A 57 22.39 98.98 75.90
N ALA A 58 21.12 99.39 75.93
CA ALA A 58 20.72 100.74 76.32
C ALA A 58 20.78 100.99 77.85
N LEU A 59 20.63 99.96 78.68
CA LEU A 59 20.61 100.06 80.15
C LEU A 59 21.99 100.24 80.82
N ASN A 60 23.09 100.24 80.05
CA ASN A 60 24.45 100.33 80.58
C ASN A 60 25.10 101.72 80.46
N ALA A 61 24.37 102.75 80.02
CA ALA A 61 24.88 104.11 79.87
C ALA A 61 24.20 105.06 80.88
N LEU A 62 24.95 105.46 81.92
CA LEU A 62 24.49 106.14 83.15
C LEU A 62 23.49 105.29 83.97
N GLY A 63 23.64 105.11 85.29
CA GLY A 63 24.67 105.50 86.24
C GLY A 63 24.30 104.92 87.62
N PRO A 64 25.26 104.56 88.51
CA PRO A 64 25.00 103.58 89.56
C PRO A 64 24.20 104.08 90.78
N SER A 65 23.54 103.11 91.44
CA SER A 65 22.95 103.11 92.82
C SER A 65 21.49 103.61 92.99
N PRO A 66 20.77 103.18 94.05
CA PRO A 66 20.61 101.77 94.46
C PRO A 66 19.18 101.39 94.92
N ARG A 67 18.81 100.11 94.80
CA ARG A 67 17.76 99.41 95.60
C ARG A 67 17.85 97.87 95.42
N PRO A 68 17.23 97.05 96.29
CA PRO A 68 17.62 95.65 96.52
C PRO A 68 17.04 94.65 95.50
N ALA A 69 17.62 93.44 95.49
CA ALA A 69 17.11 92.27 94.76
C ALA A 69 16.54 91.24 95.76
N ASP A 70 15.31 90.80 95.54
CA ASP A 70 14.57 89.90 96.45
C ASP A 70 14.89 88.39 96.24
N PRO A 71 14.63 87.52 97.24
CA PRO A 71 14.94 86.09 97.20
C PRO A 71 14.23 85.24 96.11
N TRP A 72 13.34 85.84 95.31
CA TRP A 72 12.48 85.14 94.33
C TRP A 72 13.25 84.46 93.18
N PHE A 73 14.45 84.94 92.84
CA PHE A 73 15.19 84.51 91.65
C PHE A 73 15.85 83.11 91.71
N MET A 74 16.01 82.51 92.89
CA MET A 74 16.72 81.23 93.02
C MET A 74 15.84 80.00 92.73
N GLY A 75 14.53 80.07 92.96
CA GLY A 75 13.61 78.95 92.71
C GLY A 75 13.36 78.73 91.22
N THR A 76 13.02 79.81 90.50
CA THR A 76 12.72 79.80 89.05
C THR A 76 13.87 79.25 88.22
N MET A 77 15.14 79.48 88.61
CA MET A 77 16.31 78.93 87.92
C MET A 77 16.35 77.38 87.97
N SER A 78 15.84 76.77 89.05
CA SER A 78 15.79 75.32 89.22
C SER A 78 14.66 74.68 88.40
N ASP A 79 13.48 75.30 88.38
CA ASP A 79 12.35 74.85 87.57
C ASP A 79 12.63 74.99 86.07
N VAL A 80 13.32 76.06 85.66
CA VAL A 80 13.83 76.24 84.29
C VAL A 80 14.84 75.14 83.94
N LYS A 81 15.79 74.81 84.83
CA LYS A 81 16.75 73.72 84.60
C LYS A 81 16.06 72.35 84.46
N THR A 82 15.10 72.06 85.33
CA THR A 82 14.33 70.80 85.30
C THR A 82 13.48 70.70 84.04
N SER A 83 12.83 71.80 83.65
CA SER A 83 12.08 71.92 82.40
C SER A 83 12.97 71.78 81.17
N ALA A 84 14.19 72.35 81.19
CA ALA A 84 15.17 72.20 80.13
C ALA A 84 15.65 70.76 79.98
N GLN A 85 15.89 70.03 81.08
CA GLN A 85 16.24 68.60 81.04
C GLN A 85 15.06 67.73 80.55
N LEU A 86 13.82 68.06 80.90
CA LEU A 86 12.62 67.40 80.36
C LEU A 86 12.47 67.66 78.85
N LEU A 87 12.75 68.88 78.39
CA LEU A 87 12.75 69.24 76.97
C LEU A 87 13.90 68.57 76.20
N GLN A 88 15.09 68.47 76.79
CA GLN A 88 16.24 67.74 76.25
C GLN A 88 15.85 66.29 75.94
N GLY A 89 15.37 65.54 76.93
CA GLY A 89 14.93 64.14 76.73
C GLY A 89 13.78 63.98 75.73
N ARG A 90 12.91 65.00 75.57
CA ARG A 90 11.89 65.02 74.51
C ARG A 90 12.51 65.26 73.12
N VAL A 91 13.49 66.14 73.00
CA VAL A 91 14.23 66.39 71.75
C VAL A 91 15.05 65.16 71.35
N ASP A 92 15.68 64.47 72.30
CA ASP A 92 16.46 63.24 72.05
C ASP A 92 15.55 62.07 71.63
N ASN A 93 14.35 61.95 72.20
CA ASN A 93 13.35 60.99 71.74
C ASN A 93 12.80 61.33 70.34
N ILE A 94 12.59 62.62 70.04
CA ILE A 94 12.17 63.08 68.69
C ILE A 94 13.27 62.85 67.65
N SER A 95 14.55 63.05 67.99
CA SER A 95 15.67 62.78 67.07
C SER A 95 15.84 61.28 66.81
N THR A 96 15.65 60.45 67.84
CA THR A 96 15.59 58.99 67.74
C THR A 96 14.47 58.57 66.79
N LEU A 97 13.22 59.00 67.04
CA LEU A 97 12.07 58.70 66.19
C LEU A 97 12.25 59.19 64.75
N SER A 98 12.88 60.35 64.54
CA SER A 98 13.22 60.88 63.21
C SER A 98 14.21 59.97 62.48
N SER A 99 15.21 59.43 63.19
CA SER A 99 16.15 58.45 62.60
C SER A 99 15.46 57.14 62.23
N GLU A 100 14.50 56.68 63.03
CA GLU A 100 13.70 55.48 62.73
C GLU A 100 12.76 55.69 61.55
N ILE A 101 12.05 56.82 61.49
CA ILE A 101 11.20 57.19 60.34
C ILE A 101 12.05 57.24 59.06
N LYS A 102 13.26 57.82 59.10
CA LYS A 102 14.17 57.87 57.95
C LYS A 102 14.66 56.47 57.53
N ARG A 103 15.01 55.60 58.49
CA ARG A 103 15.37 54.20 58.24
C ARG A 103 14.22 53.42 57.63
N ASN A 104 13.00 53.63 58.13
CA ASN A 104 11.80 52.96 57.64
C ASN A 104 11.40 53.49 56.24
N SER A 105 11.57 54.79 55.94
CA SER A 105 11.38 55.34 54.60
C SER A 105 12.31 54.67 53.58
N GLY A 106 13.61 54.59 53.88
CA GLY A 106 14.57 53.87 53.01
C GLY A 106 14.23 52.38 52.84
N GLY A 107 13.70 51.74 53.89
CA GLY A 107 13.17 50.37 53.81
C GLY A 107 11.95 50.24 52.90
N VAL A 108 11.00 51.18 52.97
CA VAL A 108 9.81 51.24 52.10
C VAL A 108 10.19 51.56 50.65
N GLU A 109 11.17 52.44 50.42
CA GLU A 109 11.72 52.74 49.10
C GLU A 109 12.39 51.50 48.48
N ALA A 110 13.21 50.78 49.26
CA ALA A 110 13.85 49.53 48.84
C ALA A 110 12.82 48.42 48.55
N ALA A 111 11.80 48.25 49.39
CA ALA A 111 10.68 47.35 49.13
C ALA A 111 9.92 47.75 47.85
N GLY A 112 9.73 49.06 47.61
CA GLY A 112 9.15 49.60 46.39
C GLY A 112 10.00 49.39 45.13
N VAL A 113 11.31 49.12 45.26
CA VAL A 113 12.15 48.64 44.14
C VAL A 113 11.97 47.13 43.95
N GLN A 114 11.95 46.34 45.02
CA GLN A 114 11.71 44.89 44.94
C GLN A 114 10.33 44.56 44.33
N VAL A 115 9.26 45.25 44.74
CA VAL A 115 7.92 45.08 44.17
C VAL A 115 7.89 45.40 42.66
N ARG A 116 8.60 46.43 42.21
CA ARG A 116 8.72 46.75 40.77
C ARG A 116 9.48 45.66 40.01
N MET A 117 10.53 45.09 40.59
CA MET A 117 11.26 43.97 40.00
C MET A 117 10.40 42.70 39.91
N VAL A 118 9.64 42.38 40.96
CA VAL A 118 8.68 41.26 40.96
C VAL A 118 7.58 41.46 39.92
N ASN A 119 7.05 42.67 39.76
CA ASN A 119 6.04 42.96 38.74
C ASN A 119 6.60 42.78 37.32
N ALA A 120 7.81 43.27 37.05
CA ALA A 120 8.48 43.07 35.76
C ALA A 120 8.72 41.58 35.45
N SER A 121 9.10 40.77 36.45
CA SER A 121 9.19 39.32 36.33
C SER A 121 7.84 38.65 36.07
N LEU A 122 6.76 39.12 36.72
CA LEU A 122 5.40 38.61 36.52
C LEU A 122 4.88 38.93 35.11
N ASP A 123 5.13 40.15 34.61
CA ASP A 123 4.79 40.56 33.25
C ASP A 123 5.59 39.75 32.21
N HIS A 124 6.88 39.48 32.48
CA HIS A 124 7.68 38.58 31.65
C HIS A 124 7.10 37.17 31.60
N VAL A 125 6.75 36.58 32.76
CA VAL A 125 6.11 35.25 32.84
C VAL A 125 4.77 35.25 32.09
N ARG A 126 3.95 36.30 32.22
CA ARG A 126 2.70 36.43 31.44
C ARG A 126 2.97 36.41 29.93
N SER A 127 4.03 37.08 29.45
CA SER A 127 4.44 37.05 28.04
C SER A 127 4.96 35.70 27.55
N GLN A 128 5.48 34.86 28.45
CA GLN A 128 5.90 33.49 28.13
C GLN A 128 4.68 32.56 28.03
N ILE A 129 3.75 32.67 28.99
CA ILE A 129 2.48 31.92 28.99
C ILE A 129 1.68 32.21 27.71
N GLN A 130 1.52 33.48 27.32
CA GLN A 130 0.81 33.85 26.09
C GLN A 130 1.46 33.28 24.82
N ARG A 131 2.80 33.21 24.75
CA ARG A 131 3.50 32.57 23.63
C ARG A 131 3.31 31.05 23.63
N LEU A 132 3.36 30.41 24.80
CA LEU A 132 3.05 28.98 24.95
C LEU A 132 1.61 28.66 24.53
N GLU A 133 0.62 29.45 24.93
CA GLU A 133 -0.78 29.28 24.50
C GLU A 133 -0.94 29.34 22.98
N ILE A 134 -0.24 30.26 22.30
CA ILE A 134 -0.25 30.35 20.83
C ILE A 134 0.41 29.11 20.21
N SER A 135 1.58 28.70 20.71
CA SER A 135 2.27 27.50 20.21
C SER A 135 1.48 26.22 20.44
N VAL A 136 0.74 26.10 21.56
CA VAL A 136 -0.15 24.96 21.84
C VAL A 136 -1.34 24.95 20.88
N LYS A 137 -1.96 26.11 20.59
CA LYS A 137 -3.05 26.20 19.60
C LYS A 137 -2.58 25.84 18.18
N GLU A 138 -1.37 26.23 17.80
CA GLU A 138 -0.82 25.83 16.50
C GLU A 138 -0.44 24.34 16.46
N ALA A 139 0.04 23.77 17.57
CA ALA A 139 0.28 22.33 17.69
C ALA A 139 -1.02 21.53 17.59
N ASP A 140 -2.11 21.98 18.22
CA ASP A 140 -3.43 21.36 18.11
C ASP A 140 -3.97 21.40 16.67
N ALA A 141 -3.90 22.56 16.00
CA ALA A 141 -4.29 22.67 14.59
C ALA A 141 -3.47 21.74 13.65
N ARG A 142 -2.18 21.54 13.96
CA ARG A 142 -1.32 20.58 13.25
C ARG A 142 -1.72 19.12 13.55
N LEU A 143 -2.12 18.80 14.79
CA LEU A 143 -2.61 17.47 15.17
C LEU A 143 -3.96 17.15 14.52
N GLN A 144 -4.92 18.08 14.51
CA GLN A 144 -6.20 17.89 13.83
C GLN A 144 -6.02 17.59 12.33
N LYS A 145 -5.12 18.32 11.65
CA LYS A 145 -4.77 18.05 10.25
C LYS A 145 -4.09 16.68 10.06
N LEU A 146 -3.29 16.23 11.04
CA LEU A 146 -2.69 14.90 11.00
C LEU A 146 -3.76 13.82 11.15
N THR A 147 -4.74 13.99 12.05
CA THR A 147 -5.87 13.08 12.23
C THR A 147 -6.71 12.93 10.96
N SER A 148 -7.10 14.04 10.31
CA SER A 148 -7.86 13.95 9.06
C SER A 148 -7.05 13.29 7.93
N SER A 149 -5.73 13.47 7.91
CA SER A 149 -4.85 12.76 6.97
C SER A 149 -4.75 11.26 7.25
N TRP A 150 -4.97 10.80 8.50
CA TRP A 150 -5.03 9.38 8.83
C TRP A 150 -6.37 8.75 8.42
N GLU A 151 -7.48 9.47 8.52
CA GLU A 151 -8.79 9.01 8.02
C GLU A 151 -8.77 8.74 6.50
N GLU A 152 -8.04 9.57 5.73
CA GLU A 152 -7.78 9.32 4.30
C GLU A 152 -6.94 8.05 4.06
N VAL A 153 -5.92 7.79 4.90
CA VAL A 153 -5.08 6.58 4.83
C VAL A 153 -5.89 5.33 5.15
N ASP A 154 -6.71 5.34 6.20
CA ASP A 154 -7.57 4.19 6.53
C ASP A 154 -8.62 3.91 5.44
N LYS A 155 -9.18 4.96 4.83
CA LYS A 155 -10.09 4.84 3.68
C LYS A 155 -9.42 4.26 2.43
N LEU A 156 -8.12 4.49 2.24
CA LEU A 156 -7.32 3.84 1.19
C LEU A 156 -6.99 2.39 1.55
N ASN A 157 -6.57 2.14 2.79
CA ASN A 157 -6.25 0.82 3.33
C ASN A 157 -7.46 -0.15 3.21
N ALA A 158 -8.67 0.34 3.47
CA ALA A 158 -9.93 -0.39 3.32
C ALA A 158 -10.24 -0.84 1.87
N GLN A 159 -9.59 -0.30 0.85
CA GLN A 159 -9.77 -0.71 -0.56
C GLN A 159 -8.83 -1.86 -0.98
N ILE A 160 -7.75 -2.10 -0.23
CA ILE A 160 -6.75 -3.14 -0.54
C ILE A 160 -7.36 -4.55 -0.62
N PRO A 161 -8.29 -4.98 0.27
CA PRO A 161 -8.92 -6.30 0.18
C PRO A 161 -9.70 -6.52 -1.12
N GLU A 162 -10.39 -5.48 -1.62
CA GLU A 162 -11.15 -5.54 -2.87
C GLU A 162 -10.23 -5.58 -4.09
N LEU A 163 -9.18 -4.74 -4.12
CA LEU A 163 -8.17 -4.77 -5.19
C LEU A 163 -7.46 -6.13 -5.25
N LYS A 164 -7.17 -6.75 -4.10
CA LYS A 164 -6.64 -8.11 -4.03
C LYS A 164 -7.62 -9.14 -4.57
N ARG A 165 -8.90 -9.06 -4.17
CA ARG A 165 -9.97 -9.95 -4.65
C ARG A 165 -10.13 -9.90 -6.17
N ASP A 166 -9.97 -8.72 -6.77
CA ASP A 166 -10.01 -8.56 -8.23
C ASP A 166 -8.75 -9.05 -8.93
N LEU A 167 -7.57 -8.91 -8.32
CA LEU A 167 -6.34 -9.56 -8.80
C LEU A 167 -6.43 -11.09 -8.77
N ASP A 168 -7.03 -11.66 -7.72
CA ASP A 168 -7.26 -13.10 -7.59
C ASP A 168 -8.28 -13.61 -8.64
N LYS A 169 -9.31 -12.82 -9.00
CA LYS A 169 -10.19 -13.10 -10.15
C LYS A 169 -9.44 -13.05 -11.48
N ALA A 170 -8.57 -12.06 -11.67
CA ALA A 170 -7.83 -11.87 -12.92
C ALA A 170 -6.83 -13.02 -13.18
N SER A 171 -6.15 -13.52 -12.14
CA SER A 171 -5.27 -14.69 -12.26
C SER A 171 -6.08 -15.97 -12.58
N ALA A 172 -7.23 -16.17 -11.93
CA ALA A 172 -8.15 -17.27 -12.24
C ALA A 172 -8.78 -17.19 -13.64
N LEU A 173 -8.96 -15.99 -14.20
CA LEU A 173 -9.38 -15.79 -15.59
C LEU A 173 -8.24 -16.14 -16.57
N ASN A 174 -7.02 -15.70 -16.29
CA ASN A 174 -5.85 -16.03 -17.12
C ASN A 174 -5.58 -17.54 -17.19
N ALA A 175 -5.79 -18.29 -16.10
CA ALA A 175 -5.72 -19.75 -16.12
C ALA A 175 -6.72 -20.37 -17.12
N LYS A 176 -7.98 -19.92 -17.09
CA LYS A 176 -9.02 -20.38 -18.04
C LYS A 176 -8.70 -20.01 -19.50
N VAL A 177 -8.04 -18.88 -19.74
CA VAL A 177 -7.57 -18.51 -21.10
C VAL A 177 -6.51 -19.50 -21.59
N TRP A 178 -5.57 -19.91 -20.75
CA TRP A 178 -4.58 -20.94 -21.09
C TRP A 178 -5.22 -22.31 -21.35
N ASP A 179 -6.20 -22.73 -20.54
CA ASP A 179 -6.96 -23.97 -20.77
C ASP A 179 -7.67 -23.97 -22.13
N LEU A 180 -8.32 -22.84 -22.49
CA LEU A 180 -8.99 -22.66 -23.78
C LEU A 180 -8.01 -22.64 -24.96
N GLN A 181 -6.83 -22.01 -24.80
CA GLN A 181 -5.78 -21.99 -25.82
C GLN A 181 -5.20 -23.40 -26.05
N SER A 182 -4.96 -24.16 -24.98
CA SER A 182 -4.54 -25.57 -25.04
C SER A 182 -5.59 -26.44 -25.72
N GLY A 183 -6.87 -26.27 -25.37
CA GLY A 183 -8.00 -26.94 -26.03
C GLY A 183 -8.07 -26.64 -27.53
N LEU A 184 -7.93 -25.37 -27.92
CA LEU A 184 -7.93 -24.96 -29.33
C LEU A 184 -6.76 -25.55 -30.11
N GLY A 185 -5.55 -25.61 -29.52
CA GLY A 185 -4.39 -26.25 -30.13
C GLY A 185 -4.61 -27.75 -30.39
N ASN A 186 -5.22 -28.45 -29.42
CA ASN A 186 -5.57 -29.87 -29.59
C ASN A 186 -6.64 -30.06 -30.68
N ILE A 187 -7.67 -29.22 -30.73
CA ILE A 187 -8.71 -29.25 -31.78
C ILE A 187 -8.09 -29.00 -33.17
N SER A 188 -7.19 -28.02 -33.30
CA SER A 188 -6.47 -27.72 -34.54
C SER A 188 -5.65 -28.92 -35.02
N LYS A 189 -4.92 -29.60 -34.11
CA LYS A 189 -4.17 -30.82 -34.41
C LYS A 189 -5.07 -31.97 -34.86
N MET A 190 -6.21 -32.18 -34.19
CA MET A 190 -7.21 -33.18 -34.59
C MET A 190 -7.81 -32.89 -35.97
N LEU A 191 -8.12 -31.63 -36.27
CA LEU A 191 -8.64 -31.22 -37.57
C LEU A 191 -7.61 -31.44 -38.69
N LYS A 192 -6.33 -31.11 -38.47
CA LYS A 192 -5.26 -31.41 -39.43
C LYS A 192 -5.14 -32.91 -39.69
N GLN A 193 -5.14 -33.73 -38.64
CA GLN A 193 -5.12 -35.20 -38.77
C GLN A 193 -6.34 -35.74 -39.55
N GLN A 194 -7.54 -35.19 -39.34
CA GLN A 194 -8.71 -35.58 -40.12
C GLN A 194 -8.58 -35.19 -41.60
N ASN A 195 -8.06 -33.99 -41.90
CA ASN A 195 -7.83 -33.54 -43.27
C ASN A 195 -6.79 -34.42 -43.99
N ASP A 196 -5.66 -34.74 -43.35
CA ASP A 196 -4.63 -35.61 -43.89
C ASP A 196 -5.19 -37.02 -44.21
N ILE A 197 -6.01 -37.58 -43.31
CA ILE A 197 -6.66 -38.88 -43.53
C ILE A 197 -7.67 -38.81 -44.69
N LEU A 198 -8.47 -37.75 -44.80
CA LEU A 198 -9.40 -37.56 -45.92
C LEU A 198 -8.65 -37.43 -47.26
N GLN A 199 -7.52 -36.74 -47.29
CA GLN A 199 -6.68 -36.61 -48.49
C GLN A 199 -6.05 -37.95 -48.89
N MET A 200 -5.59 -38.77 -47.96
CA MET A 200 -5.13 -40.14 -48.28
C MET A 200 -6.27 -41.05 -48.74
N MET A 201 -7.47 -40.89 -48.18
CA MET A 201 -8.65 -41.66 -48.59
C MET A 201 -9.10 -41.34 -50.03
N SER A 202 -8.96 -40.09 -50.49
CA SER A 202 -9.22 -39.75 -51.89
C SER A 202 -8.24 -40.39 -52.88
N GLN A 203 -7.05 -40.78 -52.39
CA GLN A 203 -6.03 -41.54 -53.14
C GLN A 203 -6.21 -43.07 -53.06
N GLY A 204 -7.31 -43.54 -52.45
CA GLY A 204 -7.65 -44.98 -52.36
C GLY A 204 -7.03 -45.72 -51.15
N TRP A 205 -6.34 -45.02 -50.25
CA TRP A 205 -5.86 -45.61 -49.00
C TRP A 205 -6.96 -45.70 -47.94
N LYS A 206 -6.80 -46.60 -46.98
CA LYS A 206 -7.70 -46.79 -45.82
C LYS A 206 -6.89 -46.64 -44.54
N TYR A 207 -7.35 -45.85 -43.58
CA TYR A 207 -6.67 -45.68 -42.29
C TYR A 207 -7.20 -46.68 -41.25
N PHE A 208 -6.31 -47.35 -40.53
CA PHE A 208 -6.64 -48.17 -39.36
C PHE A 208 -5.50 -48.17 -38.34
N ARG A 209 -5.80 -47.78 -37.09
CA ARG A 209 -4.90 -47.83 -35.91
C ARG A 209 -3.45 -47.42 -36.22
N GLY A 210 -3.24 -46.16 -36.60
CA GLY A 210 -1.89 -45.60 -36.83
C GLY A 210 -1.19 -46.07 -38.11
N ASN A 211 -1.86 -46.84 -38.96
CA ASN A 211 -1.34 -47.32 -40.24
C ASN A 211 -2.32 -46.97 -41.37
N VAL A 212 -1.80 -46.90 -42.60
CA VAL A 212 -2.60 -46.75 -43.83
C VAL A 212 -2.35 -47.92 -44.77
N TYR A 213 -3.43 -48.38 -45.40
CA TYR A 213 -3.47 -49.61 -46.19
C TYR A 213 -4.00 -49.33 -47.59
N TYR A 214 -3.34 -49.88 -48.61
CA TYR A 214 -3.79 -49.80 -50.01
C TYR A 214 -4.23 -51.18 -50.47
N PHE A 215 -5.50 -51.29 -50.88
CA PHE A 215 -6.08 -52.50 -51.42
C PHE A 215 -6.05 -52.40 -52.95
N SER A 216 -5.28 -53.27 -53.61
CA SER A 216 -5.09 -53.20 -55.06
C SER A 216 -6.36 -53.44 -55.85
N VAL A 217 -6.51 -52.74 -56.98
CA VAL A 217 -7.53 -53.04 -58.01
C VAL A 217 -7.01 -53.91 -59.16
N MET A 218 -5.69 -54.09 -59.27
CA MET A 218 -5.03 -54.92 -60.28
C MET A 218 -4.30 -56.09 -59.62
N LYS A 219 -4.39 -57.28 -60.21
CA LYS A 219 -3.68 -58.47 -59.72
C LYS A 219 -2.18 -58.44 -60.07
N LYS A 220 -1.37 -59.14 -59.27
CA LYS A 220 0.08 -59.35 -59.45
C LYS A 220 0.56 -60.64 -58.80
N THR A 221 1.72 -61.15 -59.24
CA THR A 221 2.55 -62.09 -58.46
C THR A 221 2.93 -61.45 -57.12
N TRP A 222 3.26 -62.25 -56.11
CA TRP A 222 3.60 -61.74 -54.77
C TRP A 222 4.81 -60.80 -54.80
N TYR A 223 5.87 -61.15 -55.55
CA TYR A 223 7.06 -60.30 -55.69
C TYR A 223 6.77 -58.97 -56.40
N SER A 224 5.99 -58.98 -57.49
CA SER A 224 5.60 -57.74 -58.17
C SER A 224 4.59 -56.91 -57.37
N ALA A 225 3.82 -57.52 -56.48
CA ALA A 225 2.99 -56.83 -55.51
C ALA A 225 3.84 -56.11 -54.45
N GLN A 226 4.84 -56.78 -53.88
CA GLN A 226 5.80 -56.15 -52.96
C GLN A 226 6.56 -54.99 -53.61
N GLN A 227 7.02 -55.14 -54.85
CA GLN A 227 7.66 -54.05 -55.60
C GLN A 227 6.74 -52.83 -55.80
N PHE A 228 5.44 -53.03 -56.00
CA PHE A 228 4.46 -51.95 -56.07
C PHE A 228 4.23 -51.27 -54.71
N CYS A 229 4.26 -52.03 -53.61
CA CYS A 229 4.18 -51.44 -52.28
C CYS A 229 5.43 -50.59 -52.00
N VAL A 230 6.63 -51.10 -52.31
CA VAL A 230 7.90 -50.40 -52.07
C VAL A 230 7.99 -49.10 -52.87
N SER A 231 7.49 -49.06 -54.11
CA SER A 231 7.39 -47.81 -54.90
C SER A 231 6.34 -46.81 -54.38
N ARG A 232 5.68 -47.13 -53.27
CA ARG A 232 4.75 -46.27 -52.51
C ARG A 232 5.15 -46.13 -51.03
N GLU A 233 6.43 -46.35 -50.72
CA GLU A 233 6.99 -46.24 -49.36
C GLU A 233 6.21 -47.14 -48.36
N SER A 234 5.90 -48.35 -48.80
CA SER A 234 5.06 -49.32 -48.08
C SER A 234 5.51 -50.76 -48.38
N HIS A 235 5.00 -51.72 -47.62
CA HIS A 235 5.29 -53.14 -47.81
C HIS A 235 3.97 -53.92 -47.88
N LEU A 236 3.97 -55.14 -48.39
CA LEU A 236 2.82 -56.04 -48.24
C LEU A 236 2.52 -56.24 -46.75
N THR A 237 1.24 -56.17 -46.38
CA THR A 237 0.84 -55.99 -44.98
C THR A 237 1.29 -57.15 -44.08
N SER A 238 2.00 -56.81 -43.01
CA SER A 238 2.03 -57.64 -41.80
C SER A 238 0.68 -57.64 -41.08
N VAL A 239 0.53 -58.59 -40.15
CA VAL A 239 -0.61 -58.67 -39.24
C VAL A 239 -0.10 -58.95 -37.83
N THR A 240 -0.32 -57.99 -36.94
CA THR A 240 0.22 -57.95 -35.57
C THR A 240 -0.86 -58.09 -34.49
N SER A 241 -2.14 -57.97 -34.86
CA SER A 241 -3.25 -58.08 -33.90
C SER A 241 -4.50 -58.69 -34.51
N GLU A 242 -5.34 -59.28 -33.65
CA GLU A 242 -6.66 -59.80 -34.04
C GLU A 242 -7.57 -58.70 -34.63
N SER A 243 -7.48 -57.47 -34.12
CA SER A 243 -8.21 -56.33 -34.65
C SER A 243 -7.74 -55.88 -36.04
N GLU A 244 -6.46 -56.09 -36.36
CA GLU A 244 -5.90 -55.81 -37.68
C GLU A 244 -6.30 -56.90 -38.67
N GLN A 245 -6.22 -58.17 -38.27
CA GLN A 245 -6.79 -59.28 -39.03
C GLN A 245 -8.28 -59.06 -39.33
N GLU A 246 -9.06 -58.63 -38.34
CA GLU A 246 -10.49 -58.33 -38.48
C GLU A 246 -10.75 -57.19 -39.47
N PHE A 247 -9.99 -56.11 -39.38
CA PHE A 247 -10.05 -55.02 -40.36
C PHE A 247 -9.74 -55.54 -41.78
N LEU A 248 -8.63 -56.28 -41.94
CA LEU A 248 -8.17 -56.76 -43.24
C LEU A 248 -9.21 -57.69 -43.89
N TYR A 249 -9.66 -58.76 -43.21
CA TYR A 249 -10.58 -59.72 -43.83
C TYR A 249 -11.97 -59.13 -44.12
N LYS A 250 -12.40 -58.10 -43.38
CA LYS A 250 -13.65 -57.38 -43.67
C LYS A 250 -13.49 -56.47 -44.88
N MET A 251 -12.32 -55.87 -45.08
CA MET A 251 -12.06 -54.98 -46.21
C MET A 251 -11.70 -55.70 -47.52
N THR A 252 -11.49 -57.01 -47.54
CA THR A 252 -11.31 -57.78 -48.80
C THR A 252 -12.61 -58.09 -49.54
N ASP A 253 -13.77 -57.93 -48.89
CA ASP A 253 -15.10 -58.27 -49.43
C ASP A 253 -15.18 -59.70 -50.03
N GLY A 254 -14.49 -60.65 -49.39
CA GLY A 254 -14.43 -62.05 -49.85
C GLY A 254 -13.51 -62.33 -51.04
N LEU A 255 -12.89 -61.31 -51.63
CA LEU A 255 -11.84 -61.48 -52.64
C LEU A 255 -10.51 -61.91 -51.98
N ILE A 256 -9.62 -62.52 -52.78
CA ILE A 256 -8.34 -63.06 -52.30
C ILE A 256 -7.22 -62.02 -52.50
N TYR A 257 -6.49 -61.71 -51.42
CA TYR A 257 -5.40 -60.73 -51.42
C TYR A 257 -4.10 -61.30 -50.82
N TRP A 258 -2.97 -61.12 -51.51
CA TRP A 258 -1.62 -61.29 -50.95
C TRP A 258 -1.41 -60.38 -49.73
N ILE A 259 -0.77 -60.96 -48.70
CA ILE A 259 -0.25 -60.27 -47.53
C ILE A 259 1.27 -60.46 -47.45
N GLY A 260 1.96 -59.79 -46.53
CA GLY A 260 3.42 -59.75 -46.48
C GLY A 260 4.13 -61.03 -46.02
N LEU A 261 3.41 -62.14 -45.84
CA LEU A 261 3.97 -63.36 -45.27
C LEU A 261 4.56 -64.27 -46.37
N THR A 262 5.79 -64.71 -46.17
CA THR A 262 6.56 -65.51 -47.14
C THR A 262 7.54 -66.47 -46.42
N LYS A 263 7.97 -67.54 -47.09
CA LYS A 263 9.02 -68.47 -46.62
C LYS A 263 10.37 -68.05 -47.23
N ALA A 264 11.39 -67.82 -46.41
CA ALA A 264 12.76 -67.58 -46.87
C ALA A 264 13.81 -67.97 -45.83
N GLY A 265 15.09 -67.82 -46.19
CA GLY A 265 16.23 -68.26 -45.38
C GLY A 265 16.43 -69.78 -45.42
N SER A 266 17.48 -70.26 -44.75
CA SER A 266 17.84 -71.69 -44.69
C SER A 266 16.87 -72.54 -43.86
N GLU A 267 16.07 -71.90 -43.00
CA GLU A 267 15.17 -72.56 -42.05
C GLU A 267 13.77 -72.82 -42.64
N TRP A 268 13.45 -72.25 -43.81
CA TRP A 268 12.16 -72.36 -44.52
C TRP A 268 10.91 -71.94 -43.73
N ASP A 269 11.11 -71.21 -42.62
CA ASP A 269 10.03 -70.73 -41.77
C ASP A 269 9.40 -69.42 -42.30
N TRP A 270 8.23 -69.08 -41.76
CA TRP A 270 7.49 -67.89 -42.18
C TRP A 270 8.06 -66.59 -41.58
N HIS A 271 8.13 -65.53 -42.38
CA HIS A 271 8.48 -64.18 -41.96
C HIS A 271 7.64 -63.13 -42.70
N TRP A 272 7.62 -61.90 -42.17
CA TRP A 272 6.97 -60.75 -42.81
C TRP A 272 7.98 -59.93 -43.63
N VAL A 273 7.60 -59.53 -44.84
CA VAL A 273 8.44 -58.73 -45.75
C VAL A 273 8.55 -57.24 -45.37
N ASP A 274 7.98 -56.83 -44.23
CA ASP A 274 8.13 -55.49 -43.63
C ASP A 274 8.97 -55.52 -42.34
N ASP A 275 9.77 -56.58 -42.18
CA ASP A 275 10.66 -56.87 -41.05
C ASP A 275 9.95 -56.98 -39.68
N THR A 276 8.62 -57.06 -39.65
CA THR A 276 7.84 -57.39 -38.45
C THR A 276 8.25 -58.78 -37.94
N PRO A 277 8.55 -58.96 -36.63
CA PRO A 277 8.80 -60.29 -36.06
C PRO A 277 7.60 -61.22 -36.21
N PHE A 278 7.82 -62.42 -36.74
CA PHE A 278 6.76 -63.43 -36.91
C PHE A 278 6.56 -64.26 -35.64
N ASP A 279 5.48 -64.02 -34.91
CA ASP A 279 5.05 -64.87 -33.80
C ASP A 279 4.23 -66.06 -34.32
N LYS A 280 4.87 -67.23 -34.38
CA LYS A 280 4.30 -68.50 -34.85
C LYS A 280 3.12 -69.00 -33.99
N LEU A 281 3.09 -68.69 -32.69
CA LEU A 281 2.01 -69.09 -31.78
C LEU A 281 0.79 -68.17 -31.94
N GLN A 282 1.01 -66.85 -31.95
CA GLN A 282 -0.07 -65.87 -32.14
C GLN A 282 -0.66 -65.92 -33.55
N SER A 283 0.13 -66.30 -34.55
CA SER A 283 -0.31 -66.45 -35.95
C SER A 283 -1.10 -67.73 -36.21
N ALA A 284 -0.94 -68.78 -35.39
CA ALA A 284 -1.63 -70.06 -35.58
C ALA A 284 -3.16 -69.94 -35.65
N ARG A 285 -3.74 -68.95 -34.96
CA ARG A 285 -5.19 -68.67 -34.98
C ARG A 285 -5.69 -67.96 -36.24
N PHE A 286 -4.80 -67.49 -37.13
CA PHE A 286 -5.18 -66.75 -38.34
C PHE A 286 -5.19 -67.61 -39.61
N TRP A 287 -4.53 -68.78 -39.58
CA TRP A 287 -4.61 -69.78 -40.64
C TRP A 287 -5.98 -70.47 -40.71
N ILE A 288 -6.43 -70.71 -41.94
CA ILE A 288 -7.57 -71.59 -42.23
C ILE A 288 -7.29 -73.00 -41.66
N PRO A 289 -8.30 -73.74 -41.16
CA PRO A 289 -8.08 -75.12 -40.72
C PRO A 289 -7.56 -75.99 -41.87
N GLY A 290 -6.34 -76.52 -41.70
CA GLY A 290 -5.62 -77.29 -42.73
C GLY A 290 -4.41 -76.57 -43.32
N GLU A 291 -4.37 -75.24 -43.25
CA GLU A 291 -3.26 -74.42 -43.76
C GLU A 291 -2.23 -74.10 -42.65
N PRO A 292 -0.95 -73.83 -42.98
CA PRO A 292 -0.36 -73.92 -44.31
C PRO A 292 -0.15 -75.38 -44.75
N ASN A 293 -0.60 -75.73 -45.96
CA ASN A 293 -0.60 -77.11 -46.44
C ASN A 293 0.59 -77.45 -47.37
N ASN A 294 1.24 -76.43 -47.96
CA ASN A 294 2.38 -76.57 -48.87
C ASN A 294 2.10 -77.43 -50.12
N SER A 295 0.96 -77.19 -50.80
CA SER A 295 0.50 -77.99 -51.95
C SER A 295 1.55 -78.08 -53.06
N GLU A 296 1.69 -79.27 -53.65
CA GLU A 296 2.71 -79.62 -54.66
C GLU A 296 4.17 -79.27 -54.25
N ASN A 297 4.40 -79.00 -52.96
CA ASN A 297 5.60 -78.41 -52.37
C ASN A 297 5.99 -77.01 -52.90
N ASN A 298 5.05 -76.26 -53.49
CA ASN A 298 5.32 -75.01 -54.21
C ASN A 298 4.63 -73.77 -53.60
N GLU A 299 4.03 -73.87 -52.41
CA GLU A 299 3.30 -72.76 -51.79
C GLU A 299 4.19 -72.02 -50.78
N HIS A 300 4.71 -70.84 -51.16
CA HIS A 300 5.75 -70.13 -50.38
C HIS A 300 5.36 -68.70 -49.97
N CYS A 301 4.20 -68.21 -50.41
CA CYS A 301 3.66 -66.89 -50.09
C CYS A 301 2.24 -67.03 -49.55
N ALA A 302 1.79 -66.18 -48.62
CA ALA A 302 0.45 -66.29 -48.03
C ALA A 302 -0.53 -65.19 -48.47
N ASN A 303 -1.80 -65.54 -48.55
CA ASN A 303 -2.92 -64.64 -48.87
C ASN A 303 -4.08 -64.78 -47.87
N ILE A 304 -4.87 -63.71 -47.74
CA ILE A 304 -6.19 -63.74 -47.09
C ILE A 304 -7.20 -64.29 -48.13
N LYS A 305 -7.82 -65.43 -47.83
CA LYS A 305 -8.68 -66.23 -48.72
C LYS A 305 -10.13 -66.38 -48.26
N ARG A 306 -10.47 -65.97 -47.02
CA ARG A 306 -11.82 -66.07 -46.44
C ARG A 306 -12.17 -64.83 -45.61
N SER A 307 -13.44 -64.47 -45.57
CA SER A 307 -13.96 -63.38 -44.72
C SER A 307 -14.13 -63.81 -43.25
N SER A 308 -13.05 -64.23 -42.59
CA SER A 308 -13.05 -64.55 -41.15
C SER A 308 -11.67 -64.37 -40.51
N LEU A 309 -11.56 -64.44 -39.18
CA LEU A 309 -10.26 -64.44 -38.49
C LEU A 309 -9.34 -65.58 -38.97
N ARG A 310 -9.91 -66.74 -39.34
CA ARG A 310 -9.19 -67.88 -39.93
C ARG A 310 -9.25 -67.79 -41.45
N SER A 311 -8.33 -67.02 -42.04
CA SER A 311 -8.36 -66.66 -43.46
C SER A 311 -7.05 -66.84 -44.22
N TRP A 312 -5.92 -67.05 -43.54
CA TRP A 312 -4.65 -67.21 -44.24
C TRP A 312 -4.53 -68.58 -44.90
N ASN A 313 -3.88 -68.59 -46.05
CA ASN A 313 -3.66 -69.71 -46.94
C ASN A 313 -2.32 -69.51 -47.67
N ASP A 314 -1.46 -70.52 -47.74
CA ASP A 314 -0.28 -70.48 -48.59
C ASP A 314 -0.60 -70.81 -50.05
N ALA A 315 0.10 -70.18 -50.98
CA ALA A 315 -0.06 -70.38 -52.43
C ALA A 315 1.28 -70.15 -53.16
N PRO A 316 1.41 -70.58 -54.42
CA PRO A 316 2.63 -70.34 -55.19
C PRO A 316 2.81 -68.85 -55.48
N CYS A 317 3.98 -68.29 -55.18
CA CYS A 317 4.22 -66.84 -55.22
C CYS A 317 3.98 -66.20 -56.60
N ASP A 318 4.03 -67.02 -57.67
CA ASP A 318 3.87 -66.59 -59.07
C ASP A 318 2.41 -66.55 -59.56
N ILE A 319 1.42 -66.91 -58.73
CA ILE A 319 0.01 -66.72 -59.11
C ILE A 319 -0.41 -65.25 -58.96
N GLU A 320 -1.24 -64.76 -59.87
CA GLU A 320 -1.74 -63.39 -59.82
C GLU A 320 -2.97 -63.25 -58.91
N LEU A 321 -2.79 -62.56 -57.78
CA LEU A 321 -3.85 -62.18 -56.84
C LEU A 321 -3.88 -60.67 -56.66
N LEU A 322 -4.95 -60.15 -56.06
CA LEU A 322 -4.93 -58.79 -55.51
C LEU A 322 -3.94 -58.76 -54.32
N PHE A 323 -3.62 -57.59 -53.78
CA PHE A 323 -2.63 -57.44 -52.70
C PHE A 323 -2.93 -56.23 -51.81
N ILE A 324 -2.48 -56.29 -50.55
CA ILE A 324 -2.66 -55.22 -49.57
C ILE A 324 -1.30 -54.68 -49.16
N CYS A 325 -1.02 -53.42 -49.49
CA CYS A 325 0.13 -52.69 -48.94
C CYS A 325 -0.23 -52.05 -47.59
N LYS A 326 0.75 -51.87 -46.71
CA LYS A 326 0.67 -51.20 -45.41
C LYS A 326 1.88 -50.28 -45.21
N ARG A 327 1.66 -49.11 -44.61
CA ARG A 327 2.72 -48.27 -44.02
C ARG A 327 2.21 -47.52 -42.79
N PRO A 328 3.09 -47.08 -41.87
CA PRO A 328 2.71 -46.19 -40.77
C PRO A 328 2.07 -44.90 -41.27
N TYR A 329 1.14 -44.34 -40.49
CA TYR A 329 0.64 -42.98 -40.70
C TYR A 329 1.63 -41.98 -40.09
N VAL A 330 2.25 -41.17 -40.94
CA VAL A 330 3.05 -40.00 -40.55
C VAL A 330 2.17 -38.76 -40.75
N PRO A 331 1.85 -37.98 -39.70
CA PRO A 331 1.15 -36.70 -39.83
C PRO A 331 1.99 -35.70 -40.63
N SER A 332 1.35 -34.83 -41.42
CA SER A 332 2.07 -33.76 -42.11
C SER A 332 2.63 -32.72 -41.12
N GLU A 333 3.91 -32.39 -41.25
CA GLU A 333 4.56 -31.32 -40.47
C GLU A 333 3.83 -29.97 -40.66
N PRO A 334 3.80 -29.09 -39.63
CA PRO A 334 2.97 -27.89 -39.53
C PRO A 334 2.77 -27.07 -40.82
#